data_AF-A0A964IDS3-F1
#
_entry.id   AF-A0A964IDS3-F1
#
_cell.length_a   1.000
_cell.length_b   1.000
_cell.length_c   1.000
_cell.angle_alpha   90.00
_cell.angle_beta   90.00
_cell.angle_gamma   90.00
#
_symmetry.space_group_name_H-M   'P 1'
#
loop_
_entity.id
_entity.type
_entity.pdbx_description
1 polymer ?
#
loop_
_entity_poly.entity_id
_entity_poly.type
_entity_poly.pdbx_seq_one_letter_code
_entity_poly.pdbx_strand_id
1 'polypeptide(L)'
;MKLFLRYPGRVTSVDVVPAGALTVAAGSNTANGWKQYTLRGRAWGRARVTVKYADGTNQALSYYVTKPAAQVVNDLGNFLFTKQWFDKPGDPFGRSPSVMSYDRAKDAIVEQDARVWIAGLGDEGGSGSWLAAGMKLFGQPTKAEVDKYERFIDGVLWGGIQYSEGERKYGVRKSLLYYDPKDKPNFPYDPKLNWTTWTSWNKEASESTGRAYNYVHVVGAYWSMYRVSRNHEGLATRHTWDWYLDQAYQTMMFLTDPANKVGYTNVGLMGASAFTETLADMKREGWTEKVAALEARMKMRADRWAAQAYPFGSEMAWDSTGQEEVYAWTRYFGHNPQSLTAVNSIIGYMPLVPHWGYNGAARRYWDFIYAGAPGSRYERQLHHYGSGLNAIPVLARYREQPDDLHLLRIGYAGTMGALTNIDQEGFASVAFHAFPESLKWDAYSGDYGPNFLGHALNSATYVINHPEFGWQAFGGNVSVSGARVTVNVVDSLRKRVYIAPLGLYLTLDASRFERVEVDSRTQVVRVTLAPATADTPRARVRVEQPFTPTGVGTFRVAGTFASERGASVVPLSAKPTVVEIRATR
;
A
#
# COMPACT_ATOMS: atom_id res chain seq x y z
N MET A 1 -5.56 0.72 21.61
CA MET A 1 -5.62 2.10 21.06
C MET A 1 -5.87 3.07 22.20
N LYS A 2 -5.31 4.28 22.16
CA LYS A 2 -5.63 5.35 23.11
C LYS A 2 -6.49 6.42 22.44
N LEU A 3 -7.41 6.99 23.21
CA LEU A 3 -8.21 8.16 22.86
C LEU A 3 -7.88 9.27 23.85
N PHE A 4 -7.61 10.46 23.35
CA PHE A 4 -7.38 11.67 24.13
C PHE A 4 -8.48 12.68 23.80
N LEU A 5 -9.18 13.17 24.81
CA LEU A 5 -10.25 14.15 24.67
C LEU A 5 -9.89 15.44 25.40
N ARG A 6 -10.09 16.57 24.73
CA ARG A 6 -10.03 17.91 25.32
C ARG A 6 -11.33 18.62 25.06
N TYR A 7 -12.12 18.77 26.11
CA TYR A 7 -13.38 19.49 26.10
C TYR A 7 -13.65 20.05 27.50
N PRO A 8 -14.16 21.30 27.63
CA PRO A 8 -14.41 21.91 28.95
C PRO A 8 -15.46 21.18 29.79
N GLY A 9 -16.50 20.64 29.15
CA GLY A 9 -17.57 19.91 29.82
C GLY A 9 -17.06 18.61 30.48
N ARG A 10 -17.57 18.32 31.69
CA ARG A 10 -17.27 17.05 32.38
C ARG A 10 -17.93 15.88 31.64
N VAL A 11 -17.17 14.82 31.36
CA VAL A 11 -17.73 13.57 30.82
C VAL A 11 -18.63 12.90 31.87
N THR A 12 -19.87 12.59 31.50
CA THR A 12 -20.85 11.91 32.34
C THR A 12 -20.96 10.43 32.03
N SER A 13 -20.94 10.06 30.74
CA SER A 13 -20.88 8.66 30.31
C SER A 13 -20.19 8.50 28.94
N VAL A 14 -19.81 7.26 28.64
CA VAL A 14 -19.28 6.86 27.34
C VAL A 14 -20.00 5.60 26.89
N ASP A 15 -20.74 5.72 25.79
CA ASP A 15 -21.57 4.64 25.25
C ASP A 15 -20.93 4.07 23.97
N VAL A 16 -21.14 2.78 23.70
CA VAL A 16 -20.63 2.09 22.50
C VAL A 16 -21.79 1.43 21.76
N VAL A 17 -21.86 1.65 20.44
CA VAL A 17 -22.85 1.04 19.54
C VAL A 17 -22.13 0.41 18.33
N PRO A 18 -22.37 -0.87 17.99
CA PRO A 18 -23.15 -1.86 18.72
C PRO A 18 -22.58 -2.15 20.11
N ALA A 19 -23.45 -2.53 21.06
CA ALA A 19 -23.02 -2.92 22.39
C ALA A 19 -22.00 -4.06 22.30
N GLY A 20 -20.91 -3.96 23.07
CA GLY A 20 -19.84 -4.95 23.06
C GLY A 20 -18.85 -4.87 21.89
N ALA A 21 -19.04 -3.99 20.89
CA ALA A 21 -18.11 -3.88 19.76
C ALA A 21 -16.72 -3.33 20.15
N LEU A 22 -16.69 -2.43 21.14
CA LEU A 22 -15.49 -1.87 21.75
C LEU A 22 -15.60 -1.93 23.27
N THR A 23 -14.48 -2.19 23.94
CA THR A 23 -14.34 -1.89 25.38
C THR A 23 -13.60 -0.57 25.54
N VAL A 24 -14.13 0.31 26.40
CA VAL A 24 -13.56 1.62 26.72
C VAL A 24 -13.24 1.67 28.21
N ALA A 25 -11.99 1.93 28.56
CA ALA A 25 -11.55 2.09 29.94
C ALA A 25 -10.94 3.47 30.15
N ALA A 26 -11.38 4.19 31.19
CA ALA A 26 -10.77 5.47 31.56
C ALA A 26 -9.32 5.23 32.02
N GLY A 27 -8.43 6.15 31.63
CA GLY A 27 -7.07 6.24 32.14
C GLY A 27 -6.86 7.50 32.97
N SER A 28 -5.64 7.72 33.41
CA SER A 28 -5.27 8.96 34.08
C SER A 28 -5.30 10.13 33.10
N ASN A 29 -5.81 11.28 33.57
CA ASN A 29 -5.73 12.51 32.80
C ASN A 29 -4.27 12.92 32.59
N THR A 30 -4.01 13.62 31.51
CA THR A 30 -2.69 14.21 31.25
C THR A 30 -2.48 15.47 32.10
N ALA A 31 -1.24 15.96 32.13
CA ALA A 31 -0.88 17.14 32.91
C ALA A 31 -1.67 18.40 32.50
N ASN A 32 -1.96 18.58 31.20
CA ASN A 32 -2.73 19.72 30.70
C ASN A 32 -4.24 19.42 30.56
N GLY A 33 -4.75 18.46 31.34
CA GLY A 33 -6.18 18.26 31.55
C GLY A 33 -6.90 17.42 30.49
N TRP A 34 -6.20 16.76 29.57
CA TRP A 34 -6.83 15.85 28.62
C TRP A 34 -7.36 14.61 29.33
N LYS A 35 -8.55 14.16 28.95
CA LYS A 35 -9.10 12.87 29.40
C LYS A 35 -8.54 11.77 28.52
N GLN A 36 -8.01 10.72 29.15
CA GLN A 36 -7.47 9.56 28.45
C GLN A 36 -8.43 8.37 28.56
N TYR A 37 -8.61 7.66 27.45
CA TYR A 37 -9.29 6.36 27.42
C TYR A 37 -8.46 5.34 26.65
N THR A 38 -8.56 4.08 27.05
CA THR A 38 -8.02 2.94 26.32
C THR A 38 -9.16 2.19 25.65
N LEU A 39 -9.05 2.01 24.34
CA LEU A 39 -10.03 1.35 23.49
C LEU A 39 -9.46 0.02 22.99
N ARG A 40 -10.30 -1.01 22.98
CA ARG A 40 -10.00 -2.33 22.40
C ARG A 40 -11.17 -2.82 21.56
N GLY A 41 -10.87 -3.14 20.30
CA GLY A 41 -11.74 -3.85 19.37
C GLY A 41 -12.14 -5.23 19.89
N ARG A 42 -13.42 -5.56 19.78
CA ARG A 42 -13.99 -6.84 20.23
C ARG A 42 -14.81 -7.53 19.15
N ALA A 43 -15.62 -6.79 18.42
CA ALA A 43 -16.45 -7.32 17.33
C ALA A 43 -16.11 -6.60 16.03
N TRP A 44 -16.03 -7.35 14.93
CA TRP A 44 -15.76 -6.83 13.60
C TRP A 44 -16.82 -5.81 13.15
N GLY A 45 -16.41 -4.79 12.41
CA GLY A 45 -17.29 -3.85 11.71
C GLY A 45 -17.32 -2.46 12.32
N ARG A 46 -18.31 -1.66 11.92
CA ARG A 46 -18.48 -0.28 12.37
C ARG A 46 -18.86 -0.24 13.84
N ALA A 47 -18.19 0.64 14.60
CA ALA A 47 -18.52 0.94 15.98
C ALA A 47 -18.49 2.46 16.20
N ARG A 48 -19.48 2.97 16.93
CA ARG A 48 -19.58 4.36 17.36
C ARG A 48 -19.38 4.44 18.86
N VAL A 49 -18.48 5.30 19.30
CA VAL A 49 -18.36 5.73 20.69
C VAL A 49 -19.05 7.07 20.82
N THR A 50 -19.97 7.21 21.77
CA THR A 50 -20.64 8.47 22.09
C THR A 50 -20.21 8.93 23.48
N VAL A 51 -19.51 10.06 23.54
CA VAL A 51 -19.12 10.70 24.80
C VAL A 51 -20.19 11.71 25.17
N LYS A 52 -20.80 11.56 26.35
CA LYS A 52 -21.81 12.47 26.87
C LYS A 52 -21.18 13.40 27.90
N TYR A 53 -21.55 14.67 27.83
CA TYR A 53 -21.04 15.71 28.72
C TYR A 53 -22.14 16.24 29.64
N ALA A 54 -21.73 16.81 30.78
CA ALA A 54 -22.64 17.33 31.79
C ALA A 54 -23.45 18.55 31.32
N ASP A 55 -23.00 19.24 30.28
CA ASP A 55 -23.71 20.35 29.62
C ASP A 55 -24.74 19.89 28.58
N GLY A 56 -24.95 18.57 28.43
CA GLY A 56 -25.86 17.99 27.46
C GLY A 56 -25.24 17.74 26.08
N THR A 57 -23.99 18.14 25.84
CA THR A 57 -23.29 17.87 24.57
C THR A 57 -23.04 16.37 24.39
N ASN A 58 -23.22 15.89 23.16
CA ASN A 58 -22.87 14.53 22.76
C ASN A 58 -21.85 14.56 21.62
N GLN A 59 -20.67 13.95 21.83
CA GLN A 59 -19.65 13.81 20.80
C GLN A 59 -19.62 12.37 20.26
N ALA A 60 -19.78 12.22 18.94
CA ALA A 60 -19.68 10.92 18.28
C ALA A 60 -18.27 10.71 17.69
N LEU A 61 -17.69 9.55 17.97
CA LEU A 61 -16.41 9.07 17.43
C LEU A 61 -16.67 7.76 16.70
N SER A 62 -16.22 7.65 15.45
CA SER A 62 -16.52 6.47 14.62
C SER A 62 -15.27 5.63 14.36
N TYR A 63 -15.40 4.32 14.54
CA TYR A 63 -14.34 3.32 14.41
C TYR A 63 -14.79 2.20 13.47
N TYR A 64 -13.82 1.49 12.89
CA TYR A 64 -14.02 0.22 12.20
C TYR A 64 -13.07 -0.80 12.82
N VAL A 65 -13.61 -1.93 13.26
CA VAL A 65 -12.84 -3.00 13.90
C VAL A 65 -12.62 -4.11 12.87
N THR A 66 -11.36 -4.45 12.64
CA THR A 66 -10.96 -5.59 11.82
C THR A 66 -10.40 -6.72 12.68
N LYS A 67 -10.09 -7.86 12.05
CA LYS A 67 -9.14 -8.85 12.59
C LYS A 67 -7.76 -8.18 12.79
N PRO A 68 -6.83 -8.79 13.55
CA PRO A 68 -5.46 -8.30 13.62
C PRO A 68 -4.88 -8.04 12.22
N ALA A 69 -4.19 -6.92 12.04
CA ALA A 69 -3.80 -6.42 10.72
C ALA A 69 -3.01 -7.45 9.87
N ALA A 70 -2.11 -8.20 10.51
CA ALA A 70 -1.37 -9.27 9.83
C ALA A 70 -2.29 -10.41 9.36
N GLN A 71 -3.34 -10.73 10.11
CA GLN A 71 -4.33 -11.74 9.73
C GLN A 71 -5.24 -11.24 8.61
N VAL A 72 -5.60 -9.96 8.58
CA VAL A 72 -6.37 -9.38 7.46
C VAL A 72 -5.61 -9.55 6.13
N VAL A 73 -4.29 -9.31 6.12
CA VAL A 73 -3.45 -9.53 4.92
C VAL A 73 -3.30 -11.02 4.57
N ASN A 74 -3.26 -11.89 5.57
CA ASN A 74 -3.26 -13.33 5.33
C ASN A 74 -4.57 -13.79 4.68
N ASP A 75 -5.71 -13.34 5.22
CA ASP A 75 -7.03 -13.66 4.70
C ASP A 75 -7.21 -13.12 3.26
N LEU A 76 -6.69 -11.91 2.98
CA LEU A 76 -6.60 -11.37 1.61
C LEU A 76 -5.86 -12.33 0.66
N GLY A 77 -4.67 -12.81 1.06
CA GLY A 77 -3.93 -13.78 0.25
C GLY A 77 -4.72 -15.05 -0.01
N ASN A 78 -5.31 -15.62 1.05
CA ASN A 78 -6.15 -16.80 0.91
C ASN A 78 -7.31 -16.55 -0.08
N PHE A 79 -8.02 -15.43 0.01
CA PHE A 79 -9.11 -15.11 -0.89
C PHE A 79 -8.63 -14.95 -2.34
N LEU A 80 -7.55 -14.18 -2.57
CA LEU A 80 -6.97 -13.95 -3.89
C LEU A 80 -6.56 -15.25 -4.58
N PHE A 81 -5.91 -16.16 -3.85
CA PHE A 81 -5.37 -17.40 -4.41
C PHE A 81 -6.34 -18.59 -4.30
N THR A 82 -7.57 -18.40 -3.82
CA THR A 82 -8.60 -19.46 -3.80
C THR A 82 -9.89 -19.05 -4.49
N LYS A 83 -10.51 -17.94 -4.08
CA LYS A 83 -11.80 -17.46 -4.60
C LYS A 83 -11.65 -16.62 -5.87
N GLN A 84 -10.56 -15.86 -5.99
CA GLN A 84 -10.25 -15.06 -7.19
C GLN A 84 -9.30 -15.77 -8.17
N TRP A 85 -8.90 -17.00 -7.87
CA TRP A 85 -8.00 -17.78 -8.74
C TRP A 85 -8.79 -18.38 -9.91
N PHE A 86 -8.62 -17.78 -11.09
CA PHE A 86 -9.19 -18.25 -12.34
C PHE A 86 -8.25 -19.29 -12.98
N ASP A 87 -8.73 -20.51 -13.15
CA ASP A 87 -7.98 -21.64 -13.73
C ASP A 87 -8.91 -22.40 -14.68
N LYS A 88 -9.16 -21.81 -15.86
CA LYS A 88 -9.98 -22.39 -16.93
C LYS A 88 -9.14 -22.58 -18.19
N PRO A 89 -8.57 -23.78 -18.40
CA PRO A 89 -7.88 -24.10 -19.64
C PRO A 89 -8.76 -23.82 -20.86
N GLY A 90 -8.19 -23.25 -21.91
CA GLY A 90 -8.91 -22.91 -23.13
C GLY A 90 -9.73 -21.62 -23.06
N ASP A 91 -9.56 -20.78 -22.03
CA ASP A 91 -10.11 -19.42 -22.05
C ASP A 91 -9.68 -18.69 -23.34
N PRO A 92 -10.63 -18.22 -24.18
CA PRO A 92 -10.31 -17.72 -25.52
C PRO A 92 -9.55 -16.39 -25.52
N PHE A 93 -9.41 -15.76 -24.35
CA PHE A 93 -8.67 -14.51 -24.15
C PHE A 93 -7.32 -14.73 -23.45
N GLY A 94 -6.93 -16.00 -23.18
CA GLY A 94 -5.64 -16.32 -22.58
C GLY A 94 -5.49 -15.83 -21.13
N ARG A 95 -6.61 -15.72 -20.39
CA ARG A 95 -6.60 -15.19 -19.02
C ARG A 95 -6.25 -16.23 -17.95
N SER A 96 -6.01 -17.49 -18.33
CA SER A 96 -5.79 -18.60 -17.40
C SER A 96 -4.32 -19.06 -17.38
N PRO A 97 -3.70 -19.26 -16.20
CA PRO A 97 -4.27 -19.04 -14.87
C PRO A 97 -3.98 -17.64 -14.33
N SER A 98 -4.91 -17.03 -13.58
CA SER A 98 -4.72 -15.66 -13.06
C SER A 98 -5.52 -15.37 -11.78
N VAL A 99 -5.22 -14.24 -11.15
CA VAL A 99 -6.06 -13.64 -10.10
C VAL A 99 -6.94 -12.57 -10.75
N MET A 100 -8.25 -12.82 -10.86
CA MET A 100 -9.20 -11.97 -11.58
C MET A 100 -10.08 -11.14 -10.65
N SER A 101 -10.68 -10.07 -11.18
CA SER A 101 -11.70 -9.28 -10.47
C SER A 101 -12.88 -10.14 -10.02
N TYR A 102 -13.47 -9.78 -8.88
CA TYR A 102 -14.51 -10.57 -8.21
C TYR A 102 -15.72 -9.71 -7.87
N ASP A 103 -16.92 -10.27 -8.04
CA ASP A 103 -18.20 -9.69 -7.68
C ASP A 103 -18.70 -10.37 -6.40
N ARG A 104 -18.53 -9.68 -5.27
CA ARG A 104 -18.97 -10.15 -3.96
C ARG A 104 -20.48 -10.17 -3.80
N ALA A 105 -21.23 -9.43 -4.61
CA ALA A 105 -22.69 -9.52 -4.57
C ALA A 105 -23.20 -10.82 -5.22
N LYS A 106 -22.38 -11.45 -6.07
CA LYS A 106 -22.70 -12.72 -6.73
C LYS A 106 -21.82 -13.89 -6.27
N ASP A 107 -20.86 -13.63 -5.39
CA ASP A 107 -19.81 -14.55 -4.98
C ASP A 107 -19.14 -15.27 -6.18
N ALA A 108 -18.79 -14.51 -7.22
CA ALA A 108 -18.22 -15.04 -8.45
C ALA A 108 -17.10 -14.17 -9.03
N ILE A 109 -16.18 -14.81 -9.76
CA ILE A 109 -15.20 -14.11 -10.59
C ILE A 109 -15.94 -13.37 -11.72
N VAL A 110 -15.53 -12.13 -12.00
CA VAL A 110 -16.06 -11.31 -13.10
C VAL A 110 -15.44 -11.79 -14.41
N GLU A 111 -16.10 -12.73 -15.09
CA GLU A 111 -15.62 -13.30 -16.36
C GLU A 111 -15.95 -12.43 -17.58
N GLN A 112 -16.96 -11.56 -17.47
CA GLN A 112 -17.36 -10.60 -18.49
C GLN A 112 -17.83 -9.29 -17.82
N ASP A 113 -17.45 -8.15 -18.37
CA ASP A 113 -17.99 -6.82 -18.07
C ASP A 113 -17.90 -5.99 -19.36
N ALA A 114 -18.88 -5.10 -19.60
CA ALA A 114 -18.87 -4.21 -20.77
C ALA A 114 -17.72 -3.19 -20.71
N ARG A 115 -17.18 -2.94 -19.52
CA ARG A 115 -15.87 -2.31 -19.29
C ARG A 115 -14.81 -3.40 -19.37
N VAL A 116 -14.39 -3.71 -20.60
CA VAL A 116 -13.67 -4.95 -20.90
C VAL A 116 -12.40 -5.14 -20.07
N TRP A 117 -11.78 -4.05 -19.60
CA TRP A 117 -10.61 -4.10 -18.75
C TRP A 117 -10.83 -4.85 -17.42
N ILE A 118 -12.02 -4.74 -16.79
CA ILE A 118 -12.31 -5.37 -15.48
C ILE A 118 -12.15 -6.88 -15.55
N ALA A 119 -12.74 -7.51 -16.56
CA ALA A 119 -12.63 -8.94 -16.81
C ALA A 119 -11.42 -9.30 -17.71
N GLY A 120 -10.66 -8.31 -18.13
CA GLY A 120 -9.53 -8.42 -19.05
C GLY A 120 -8.16 -8.31 -18.40
N LEU A 121 -8.08 -8.29 -17.05
CA LEU A 121 -6.82 -8.22 -16.29
C LEU A 121 -5.98 -6.97 -16.58
N GLY A 122 -6.57 -5.92 -17.16
CA GLY A 122 -5.90 -4.69 -17.56
C GLY A 122 -6.57 -3.48 -16.97
N ASP A 123 -5.95 -2.30 -17.15
CA ASP A 123 -6.35 -1.06 -16.48
C ASP A 123 -6.35 -1.23 -14.94
N GLU A 124 -6.58 -0.20 -14.12
CA GLU A 124 -6.58 -0.41 -12.67
C GLU A 124 -7.74 -1.31 -12.22
N GLY A 125 -8.89 -1.24 -12.89
CA GLY A 125 -10.09 -1.99 -12.55
C GLY A 125 -10.01 -3.51 -12.80
N GLY A 126 -9.15 -3.94 -13.74
CA GLY A 126 -8.82 -5.35 -13.95
C GLY A 126 -7.50 -5.77 -13.31
N SER A 127 -6.58 -4.82 -13.14
CA SER A 127 -5.26 -5.09 -12.54
C SER A 127 -5.26 -5.15 -11.02
N GLY A 128 -6.27 -4.56 -10.38
CA GLY A 128 -6.28 -4.40 -8.93
C GLY A 128 -6.12 -5.72 -8.17
N SER A 129 -6.78 -6.80 -8.62
CA SER A 129 -6.73 -8.08 -7.92
C SER A 129 -5.34 -8.74 -7.98
N TRP A 130 -4.72 -8.82 -9.16
CA TRP A 130 -3.40 -9.43 -9.28
C TRP A 130 -2.27 -8.51 -8.77
N LEU A 131 -2.43 -7.19 -8.82
CA LEU A 131 -1.49 -6.28 -8.17
C LEU A 131 -1.54 -6.44 -6.64
N ALA A 132 -2.75 -6.54 -6.05
CA ALA A 132 -2.90 -6.84 -4.63
C ALA A 132 -2.22 -8.16 -4.26
N ALA A 133 -2.34 -9.18 -5.12
CA ALA A 133 -1.67 -10.47 -4.93
C ALA A 133 -0.13 -10.35 -4.89
N GLY A 134 0.47 -9.65 -5.86
CA GLY A 134 1.91 -9.38 -5.84
C GLY A 134 2.35 -8.62 -4.58
N MET A 135 1.65 -7.54 -4.23
CA MET A 135 1.98 -6.75 -3.03
C MET A 135 1.73 -7.52 -1.72
N LYS A 136 0.79 -8.47 -1.70
CA LYS A 136 0.59 -9.40 -0.60
C LYS A 136 1.79 -10.33 -0.46
N LEU A 137 2.29 -10.89 -1.57
CA LEU A 137 3.49 -11.73 -1.56
C LEU A 137 4.74 -10.96 -1.14
N PHE A 138 4.89 -9.70 -1.54
CA PHE A 138 5.96 -8.83 -1.03
C PHE A 138 5.97 -8.76 0.52
N GLY A 139 4.79 -8.71 1.14
CA GLY A 139 4.66 -8.56 2.59
C GLY A 139 4.62 -9.87 3.37
N GLN A 140 3.89 -10.87 2.87
CA GLN A 140 3.59 -12.15 3.52
C GLN A 140 3.55 -13.30 2.48
N PRO A 141 4.69 -13.71 1.92
CA PRO A 141 4.71 -14.79 0.93
C PRO A 141 4.53 -16.16 1.60
N THR A 142 3.85 -17.07 0.90
CA THR A 142 3.88 -18.50 1.20
C THR A 142 4.22 -19.27 -0.09
N LYS A 143 4.82 -20.46 0.03
CA LYS A 143 5.25 -21.23 -1.13
C LYS A 143 4.11 -21.50 -2.13
N ALA A 144 2.95 -21.93 -1.63
CA ALA A 144 1.81 -22.27 -2.48
C ALA A 144 1.25 -21.08 -3.27
N GLU A 145 1.19 -19.90 -2.66
CA GLU A 145 0.73 -18.68 -3.33
C GLU A 145 1.78 -18.15 -4.31
N VAL A 146 3.07 -18.20 -3.95
CA VAL A 146 4.18 -17.85 -4.84
C VAL A 146 4.15 -18.74 -6.07
N ASP A 147 4.00 -20.06 -5.91
CA ASP A 147 3.92 -21.00 -7.04
C ASP A 147 2.77 -20.66 -8.00
N LYS A 148 1.60 -20.29 -7.46
CA LYS A 148 0.48 -19.83 -8.28
C LYS A 148 0.83 -18.53 -9.01
N TYR A 149 1.41 -17.56 -8.32
CA TYR A 149 1.73 -16.27 -8.91
C TYR A 149 2.82 -16.37 -9.98
N GLU A 150 3.83 -17.24 -9.82
CA GLU A 150 4.82 -17.49 -10.88
C GLU A 150 4.15 -18.14 -12.11
N ARG A 151 3.14 -19.03 -11.95
CA ARG A 151 2.35 -19.54 -13.09
C ARG A 151 1.54 -18.45 -13.79
N PHE A 152 0.98 -17.50 -13.04
CA PHE A 152 0.31 -16.34 -13.63
C PHE A 152 1.30 -15.48 -14.43
N ILE A 153 2.50 -15.25 -13.89
CA ILE A 153 3.53 -14.48 -14.59
C ILE A 153 3.90 -15.14 -15.92
N ASP A 154 4.17 -16.44 -15.91
CA ASP A 154 4.60 -17.18 -17.11
C ASP A 154 3.49 -17.38 -18.14
N GLY A 155 2.27 -17.66 -17.67
CA GLY A 155 1.17 -18.08 -18.52
C GLY A 155 0.32 -16.93 -19.04
N VAL A 156 0.28 -15.80 -18.32
CA VAL A 156 -0.68 -14.72 -18.60
C VAL A 156 -0.03 -13.36 -18.60
N LEU A 157 0.83 -13.02 -17.64
CA LEU A 157 1.43 -11.67 -17.62
C LEU A 157 2.45 -11.51 -18.75
N TRP A 158 3.45 -12.39 -18.83
CA TRP A 158 4.50 -12.36 -19.85
C TRP A 158 4.04 -13.09 -21.11
N GLY A 159 3.80 -12.35 -22.20
CA GLY A 159 3.23 -12.85 -23.46
C GLY A 159 1.74 -12.51 -23.63
N GLY A 160 0.99 -12.46 -22.53
CA GLY A 160 -0.42 -12.04 -22.49
C GLY A 160 -0.61 -10.57 -22.13
N ILE A 161 -0.55 -10.17 -20.86
CA ILE A 161 -0.77 -8.76 -20.47
C ILE A 161 0.35 -7.86 -21.04
N GLN A 162 1.58 -8.34 -21.01
CA GLN A 162 2.76 -7.70 -21.59
C GLN A 162 3.27 -8.48 -22.80
N TYR A 163 3.64 -7.81 -23.88
CA TYR A 163 4.25 -8.46 -25.03
C TYR A 163 5.63 -9.02 -24.68
N SER A 164 5.89 -10.29 -25.00
CA SER A 164 7.17 -10.97 -24.72
C SER A 164 8.15 -10.97 -25.91
N GLU A 165 7.66 -10.64 -27.11
CA GLU A 165 8.39 -10.71 -28.37
C GLU A 165 7.91 -9.64 -29.37
N GLY A 166 8.62 -9.53 -30.51
CA GLY A 166 8.33 -8.58 -31.57
C GLY A 166 8.66 -7.12 -31.22
N GLU A 167 8.24 -6.20 -32.09
CA GLU A 167 8.54 -4.76 -31.97
C GLU A 167 7.94 -4.12 -30.71
N ARG A 168 6.86 -4.71 -30.17
CA ARG A 168 6.18 -4.23 -28.96
C ARG A 168 6.67 -4.89 -27.69
N LYS A 169 7.73 -5.72 -27.71
CA LYS A 169 8.25 -6.41 -26.51
C LYS A 169 8.38 -5.44 -25.32
N TYR A 170 7.90 -5.85 -24.15
CA TYR A 170 7.73 -5.07 -22.91
C TYR A 170 6.57 -4.06 -22.89
N GLY A 171 5.90 -3.82 -24.02
CA GLY A 171 4.67 -3.05 -24.08
C GLY A 171 3.54 -3.74 -23.35
N VAL A 172 2.69 -2.98 -22.66
CA VAL A 172 1.61 -3.50 -21.81
C VAL A 172 0.27 -3.25 -22.48
N ARG A 173 -0.48 -4.31 -22.78
CA ARG A 173 -1.82 -4.25 -23.38
C ARG A 173 -2.81 -3.56 -22.44
N LYS A 174 -3.85 -2.96 -22.99
CA LYS A 174 -4.94 -2.35 -22.21
C LYS A 174 -5.86 -3.37 -21.57
N SER A 175 -6.12 -4.49 -22.24
CA SER A 175 -7.02 -5.54 -21.77
C SER A 175 -6.79 -6.83 -22.56
N LEU A 176 -6.95 -7.99 -21.92
CA LEU A 176 -7.02 -9.28 -22.60
C LEU A 176 -8.43 -9.58 -23.13
N LEU A 177 -9.47 -9.14 -22.42
CA LEU A 177 -10.85 -9.21 -22.91
C LEU A 177 -11.11 -8.06 -23.90
N TYR A 178 -11.87 -8.35 -24.95
CA TYR A 178 -12.40 -7.37 -25.89
C TYR A 178 -13.75 -7.85 -26.42
N TYR A 179 -14.53 -6.90 -26.94
CA TYR A 179 -15.78 -7.18 -27.65
C TYR A 179 -15.53 -7.14 -29.17
N ASP A 180 -15.43 -8.32 -29.77
CA ASP A 180 -15.34 -8.48 -31.22
C ASP A 180 -16.00 -9.81 -31.65
N PRO A 181 -17.31 -9.82 -31.92
CA PRO A 181 -18.02 -11.02 -32.37
C PRO A 181 -17.50 -11.60 -33.69
N LYS A 182 -16.72 -10.86 -34.49
CA LYS A 182 -16.12 -11.38 -35.73
C LYS A 182 -14.85 -12.17 -35.44
N ASP A 183 -14.00 -11.69 -34.55
CA ASP A 183 -12.78 -12.40 -34.11
C ASP A 183 -13.11 -13.56 -33.14
N LYS A 184 -14.17 -13.42 -32.35
CA LYS A 184 -14.62 -14.40 -31.34
C LYS A 184 -16.09 -14.83 -31.54
N PRO A 185 -16.46 -15.45 -32.68
CA PRO A 185 -17.86 -15.78 -33.00
C PRO A 185 -18.49 -16.82 -32.07
N ASN A 186 -17.67 -17.68 -31.47
CA ASN A 186 -18.13 -18.75 -30.58
C ASN A 186 -18.06 -18.37 -29.09
N PHE A 187 -17.58 -17.16 -28.74
CA PHE A 187 -17.58 -16.72 -27.35
C PHE A 187 -18.97 -16.17 -26.99
N PRO A 188 -19.64 -16.71 -25.95
CA PRO A 188 -20.98 -16.29 -25.58
C PRO A 188 -20.94 -14.98 -24.79
N TYR A 189 -20.81 -13.85 -25.48
CA TYR A 189 -20.94 -12.53 -24.87
C TYR A 189 -22.31 -12.41 -24.18
N ASP A 190 -22.34 -12.01 -22.90
CA ASP A 190 -23.59 -11.91 -22.13
C ASP A 190 -24.48 -10.82 -22.74
N PRO A 191 -25.66 -11.16 -23.30
CA PRO A 191 -26.55 -10.20 -23.95
C PRO A 191 -27.18 -9.20 -22.96
N LYS A 192 -27.06 -9.42 -21.64
CA LYS A 192 -27.52 -8.48 -20.61
C LYS A 192 -26.55 -7.30 -20.41
N LEU A 193 -25.31 -7.43 -20.86
CA LEU A 193 -24.31 -6.36 -20.80
C LEU A 193 -24.46 -5.43 -22.01
N ASN A 194 -24.23 -4.13 -21.79
CA ASN A 194 -24.30 -3.15 -22.87
C ASN A 194 -22.95 -3.04 -23.61
N TRP A 195 -22.79 -3.84 -24.65
CA TRP A 195 -21.59 -3.90 -25.49
C TRP A 195 -21.46 -2.76 -26.52
N THR A 196 -22.38 -1.80 -26.55
CA THR A 196 -22.38 -0.69 -27.54
C THR A 196 -21.75 0.59 -27.01
N THR A 197 -21.14 0.53 -25.81
CA THR A 197 -20.54 1.70 -25.16
C THR A 197 -19.06 1.83 -25.52
N TRP A 198 -18.48 3.02 -25.27
CA TRP A 198 -17.06 3.26 -25.50
C TRP A 198 -16.14 2.37 -24.66
N THR A 199 -16.64 1.74 -23.59
CA THR A 199 -15.87 0.87 -22.70
C THR A 199 -15.71 -0.55 -23.24
N SER A 200 -16.49 -0.90 -24.28
CA SER A 200 -16.48 -2.20 -24.95
C SER A 200 -15.47 -2.20 -26.10
N TRP A 201 -14.18 -2.11 -25.76
CA TRP A 201 -13.10 -2.03 -26.75
C TRP A 201 -13.05 -3.27 -27.65
N ASN A 202 -12.75 -3.04 -28.93
CA ASN A 202 -12.43 -4.11 -29.88
C ASN A 202 -10.99 -4.62 -29.64
N LYS A 203 -10.58 -5.64 -30.41
CA LYS A 203 -9.25 -6.25 -30.28
C LYS A 203 -8.12 -5.25 -30.41
N GLU A 204 -8.14 -4.40 -31.44
CA GLU A 204 -7.10 -3.39 -31.69
C GLU A 204 -6.94 -2.43 -30.51
N ALA A 205 -8.06 -1.90 -29.99
CA ALA A 205 -8.04 -0.97 -28.86
C ALA A 205 -7.61 -1.65 -27.55
N SER A 206 -7.96 -2.92 -27.33
CA SER A 206 -7.53 -3.70 -26.15
C SER A 206 -6.05 -4.09 -26.21
N GLU A 207 -5.50 -4.37 -27.40
CA GLU A 207 -4.09 -4.71 -27.61
C GLU A 207 -3.16 -3.49 -27.67
N SER A 208 -3.71 -2.28 -27.65
CA SER A 208 -2.91 -1.04 -27.60
C SER A 208 -2.01 -0.99 -26.36
N THR A 209 -0.81 -0.45 -26.53
CA THR A 209 0.17 -0.20 -25.46
C THR A 209 0.15 1.26 -24.98
N GLY A 210 -0.88 2.02 -25.36
CA GLY A 210 -0.88 3.48 -25.27
C GLY A 210 -1.16 4.08 -23.88
N ARG A 211 -1.37 3.29 -22.83
CA ARG A 211 -1.76 3.82 -21.49
C ARG A 211 -0.66 3.59 -20.45
N ALA A 212 -0.01 4.67 -20.02
CA ALA A 212 1.10 4.62 -19.05
C ALA A 212 0.75 3.96 -17.70
N TYR A 213 -0.46 4.17 -17.19
CA TYR A 213 -0.89 3.63 -15.88
C TYR A 213 -0.74 2.10 -15.80
N ASN A 214 -0.98 1.38 -16.91
CA ASN A 214 -0.92 -0.08 -16.93
C ASN A 214 0.50 -0.62 -16.65
N TYR A 215 1.54 0.13 -17.03
CA TYR A 215 2.93 -0.25 -16.80
C TYR A 215 3.27 -0.27 -15.31
N VAL A 216 2.62 0.59 -14.51
CA VAL A 216 2.87 0.66 -13.06
C VAL A 216 2.49 -0.65 -12.38
N HIS A 217 1.35 -1.23 -12.75
CA HIS A 217 0.88 -2.48 -12.16
C HIS A 217 1.82 -3.64 -12.49
N VAL A 218 2.28 -3.73 -13.75
CA VAL A 218 3.25 -4.74 -14.20
C VAL A 218 4.59 -4.60 -13.47
N VAL A 219 5.11 -3.38 -13.31
CA VAL A 219 6.31 -3.13 -12.51
C VAL A 219 6.11 -3.55 -11.06
N GLY A 220 4.96 -3.23 -10.45
CA GLY A 220 4.64 -3.67 -9.09
C GLY A 220 4.64 -5.19 -8.94
N ALA A 221 4.08 -5.93 -9.91
CA ALA A 221 4.10 -7.39 -9.93
C ALA A 221 5.53 -7.93 -9.99
N TYR A 222 6.34 -7.47 -10.94
CA TYR A 222 7.72 -7.93 -11.09
C TYR A 222 8.61 -7.55 -9.92
N TRP A 223 8.54 -6.31 -9.44
CA TRP A 223 9.31 -5.85 -8.28
C TRP A 223 8.96 -6.66 -7.03
N SER A 224 7.67 -6.96 -6.79
CA SER A 224 7.27 -7.79 -5.66
C SER A 224 7.92 -9.18 -5.69
N MET A 225 7.99 -9.80 -6.88
CA MET A 225 8.60 -11.11 -7.06
C MET A 225 10.12 -11.09 -7.03
N TYR A 226 10.77 -10.01 -7.50
CA TYR A 226 12.19 -9.76 -7.23
C TYR A 226 12.46 -9.79 -5.72
N ARG A 227 11.67 -9.03 -4.94
CA ARG A 227 11.85 -8.97 -3.47
C ARG A 227 11.64 -10.33 -2.82
N VAL A 228 10.67 -11.11 -3.27
CA VAL A 228 10.42 -12.48 -2.78
C VAL A 228 11.61 -13.38 -3.12
N SER A 229 11.95 -13.51 -4.41
CA SER A 229 13.02 -14.37 -4.91
C SER A 229 14.39 -14.02 -4.29
N ARG A 230 14.66 -12.73 -4.11
CA ARG A 230 15.97 -12.27 -3.60
C ARG A 230 16.18 -12.51 -2.11
N ASN A 231 15.10 -12.50 -1.34
CA ASN A 231 15.18 -12.45 0.13
C ASN A 231 14.67 -13.72 0.83
N HIS A 232 14.02 -14.63 0.09
CA HIS A 232 13.46 -15.87 0.63
C HIS A 232 13.95 -17.09 -0.17
N GLU A 233 14.71 -17.97 0.48
CA GLU A 233 15.31 -19.16 -0.10
C GLU A 233 14.22 -20.17 -0.52
N GLY A 234 14.23 -20.57 -1.80
CA GLY A 234 13.36 -21.62 -2.33
C GLY A 234 11.86 -21.26 -2.44
N LEU A 235 11.45 -20.01 -2.19
CA LEU A 235 10.04 -19.62 -2.40
C LEU A 235 9.71 -19.43 -3.88
N ALA A 236 10.47 -18.59 -4.58
CA ALA A 236 10.33 -18.39 -6.03
C ALA A 236 11.39 -19.22 -6.75
N THR A 237 10.98 -20.05 -7.70
CA THR A 237 11.85 -21.06 -8.32
C THR A 237 11.75 -21.14 -9.84
N ARG A 238 10.78 -20.45 -10.46
CA ARG A 238 10.62 -20.47 -11.92
C ARG A 238 11.58 -19.52 -12.62
N HIS A 239 11.83 -18.36 -12.02
CA HIS A 239 12.81 -17.38 -12.50
C HIS A 239 13.76 -16.93 -11.39
N THR A 240 14.96 -16.54 -11.79
CA THR A 240 15.93 -15.92 -10.89
C THR A 240 15.49 -14.51 -10.49
N TRP A 241 16.00 -14.01 -9.36
CA TRP A 241 15.66 -12.67 -8.87
C TRP A 241 15.99 -11.58 -9.88
N ASP A 242 17.08 -11.72 -10.63
CA ASP A 242 17.57 -10.75 -11.60
C ASP A 242 16.68 -10.70 -12.84
N TRP A 243 16.06 -11.81 -13.22
CA TRP A 243 15.05 -11.81 -14.27
C TRP A 243 13.85 -10.94 -13.88
N TYR A 244 13.30 -11.11 -12.67
CA TYR A 244 12.18 -10.29 -12.20
C TYR A 244 12.54 -8.80 -12.14
N LEU A 245 13.74 -8.46 -11.66
CA LEU A 245 14.19 -7.08 -11.61
C LEU A 245 14.42 -6.49 -13.01
N ASP A 246 14.90 -7.30 -13.96
CA ASP A 246 15.08 -6.87 -15.34
C ASP A 246 13.75 -6.63 -16.02
N GLN A 247 12.75 -7.48 -15.82
CA GLN A 247 11.40 -7.25 -16.36
C GLN A 247 10.81 -5.93 -15.86
N ALA A 248 10.95 -5.62 -14.57
CA ALA A 248 10.53 -4.34 -14.02
C ALA A 248 11.27 -3.17 -14.69
N TYR A 249 12.59 -3.26 -14.84
CA TYR A 249 13.41 -2.26 -15.53
C TYR A 249 12.99 -2.06 -17.00
N GLN A 250 12.88 -3.13 -17.77
CA GLN A 250 12.52 -3.07 -19.20
C GLN A 250 11.11 -2.50 -19.40
N THR A 251 10.19 -2.81 -18.51
CA THR A 251 8.83 -2.23 -18.51
C THR A 251 8.88 -0.71 -18.33
N MET A 252 9.69 -0.20 -17.39
CA MET A 252 9.88 1.24 -17.20
C MET A 252 10.58 1.90 -18.39
N MET A 253 11.55 1.21 -19.01
CA MET A 253 12.24 1.73 -20.20
C MET A 253 11.30 1.80 -21.40
N PHE A 254 10.45 0.80 -21.62
CA PHE A 254 9.43 0.84 -22.67
C PHE A 254 8.47 2.00 -22.45
N LEU A 255 7.93 2.12 -21.23
CA LEU A 255 7.01 3.19 -20.84
C LEU A 255 7.58 4.58 -21.16
N THR A 256 8.86 4.79 -20.86
CA THR A 256 9.50 6.10 -20.93
C THR A 256 10.23 6.35 -22.26
N ASP A 257 10.11 5.46 -23.24
CA ASP A 257 10.66 5.69 -24.58
C ASP A 257 9.71 6.51 -25.45
N PRO A 258 10.12 7.71 -25.91
CA PRO A 258 9.32 8.49 -26.84
C PRO A 258 8.98 7.74 -28.13
N ALA A 259 9.84 6.82 -28.58
CA ALA A 259 9.59 6.01 -29.78
C ALA A 259 8.35 5.11 -29.66
N ASN A 260 8.03 4.68 -28.43
CA ASN A 260 6.88 3.83 -28.15
C ASN A 260 5.56 4.60 -28.07
N LYS A 261 5.60 5.94 -28.05
CA LYS A 261 4.42 6.82 -28.07
C LYS A 261 3.37 6.49 -26.99
N VAL A 262 3.82 6.07 -25.81
CA VAL A 262 2.91 5.79 -24.68
C VAL A 262 2.31 7.11 -24.17
N GLY A 263 0.97 7.16 -24.07
CA GLY A 263 0.24 8.32 -23.55
C GLY A 263 0.38 8.49 -22.04
N TYR A 264 0.09 9.68 -21.54
CA TYR A 264 0.14 10.04 -20.11
C TYR A 264 1.52 9.92 -19.42
N THR A 265 2.59 9.68 -20.17
CA THR A 265 3.99 9.70 -19.66
C THR A 265 4.40 11.05 -19.07
N ASN A 266 3.59 12.07 -19.27
CA ASN A 266 3.83 13.44 -18.92
C ASN A 266 3.14 13.91 -17.61
N VAL A 267 2.33 13.04 -17.01
CA VAL A 267 1.67 13.25 -15.71
C VAL A 267 2.19 12.25 -14.68
N GLY A 268 1.84 12.45 -13.41
CA GLY A 268 2.08 11.46 -12.35
C GLY A 268 1.14 10.26 -12.50
N LEU A 269 1.69 9.06 -12.29
CA LEU A 269 1.04 7.77 -12.48
C LEU A 269 0.73 7.10 -11.14
N MET A 270 -0.45 6.50 -11.09
CA MET A 270 -1.02 5.87 -9.91
C MET A 270 -0.18 4.68 -9.44
N GLY A 271 0.43 4.78 -8.26
CA GLY A 271 1.27 3.73 -7.68
C GLY A 271 2.74 3.75 -8.12
N ALA A 272 3.16 4.75 -8.91
CA ALA A 272 4.51 4.77 -9.49
C ALA A 272 5.63 5.15 -8.49
N SER A 273 5.32 5.33 -7.20
CA SER A 273 6.33 5.20 -6.14
C SER A 273 7.03 3.82 -6.18
N ALA A 274 6.40 2.79 -6.73
CA ALA A 274 7.05 1.51 -7.01
C ALA A 274 8.26 1.63 -7.96
N PHE A 275 8.31 2.66 -8.83
CA PHE A 275 9.46 2.90 -9.71
C PHE A 275 10.69 3.34 -8.90
N THR A 276 10.51 4.22 -7.92
CA THR A 276 11.60 4.65 -7.04
C THR A 276 12.07 3.52 -6.11
N GLU A 277 11.16 2.65 -5.66
CA GLU A 277 11.54 1.43 -4.92
C GLU A 277 12.34 0.46 -5.80
N THR A 278 11.92 0.29 -7.06
CA THR A 278 12.66 -0.53 -8.04
C THR A 278 14.05 0.06 -8.31
N LEU A 279 14.16 1.37 -8.54
CA LEU A 279 15.44 2.05 -8.74
C LEU A 279 16.36 1.88 -7.52
N ALA A 280 15.82 2.01 -6.30
CA ALA A 280 16.60 1.85 -5.07
C ALA A 280 17.21 0.43 -4.97
N ASP A 281 16.45 -0.60 -5.35
CA ASP A 281 16.96 -1.97 -5.38
C ASP A 281 17.91 -2.24 -6.54
N MET A 282 17.69 -1.65 -7.73
CA MET A 282 18.67 -1.70 -8.84
C MET A 282 20.02 -1.12 -8.42
N LYS A 283 20.03 -0.01 -7.69
CA LYS A 283 21.26 0.58 -7.13
C LYS A 283 21.94 -0.38 -6.15
N ARG A 284 21.16 -1.06 -5.32
CA ARG A 284 21.66 -2.01 -4.32
C ARG A 284 22.23 -3.28 -4.94
N GLU A 285 21.71 -3.70 -6.09
CA GLU A 285 22.26 -4.80 -6.89
C GLU A 285 23.42 -4.36 -7.80
N GLY A 286 23.82 -3.09 -7.78
CA GLY A 286 24.96 -2.58 -8.55
C GLY A 286 24.69 -2.45 -10.05
N TRP A 287 23.44 -2.31 -10.48
CA TRP A 287 23.06 -2.18 -11.90
C TRP A 287 23.32 -0.77 -12.44
N THR A 288 24.55 -0.25 -12.27
CA THR A 288 24.92 1.15 -12.48
C THR A 288 24.50 1.71 -13.85
N GLU A 289 24.72 0.96 -14.93
CA GLU A 289 24.37 1.42 -16.30
C GLU A 289 22.85 1.52 -16.50
N LYS A 290 22.10 0.49 -16.08
CA LYS A 290 20.62 0.49 -16.15
C LYS A 290 20.02 1.58 -15.26
N VAL A 291 20.60 1.78 -14.08
CA VAL A 291 20.23 2.87 -13.17
C VAL A 291 20.41 4.22 -13.85
N ALA A 292 21.57 4.49 -14.44
CA ALA A 292 21.84 5.77 -15.11
C ALA A 292 20.87 6.01 -16.29
N ALA A 293 20.57 4.96 -17.07
CA ALA A 293 19.61 5.04 -18.16
C ALA A 293 18.19 5.39 -17.67
N LEU A 294 17.70 4.70 -16.63
CA LEU A 294 16.38 4.96 -16.07
C LEU A 294 16.30 6.34 -15.41
N GLU A 295 17.35 6.74 -14.67
CA GLU A 295 17.44 8.08 -14.08
C GLU A 295 17.35 9.17 -15.14
N ALA A 296 18.06 9.02 -16.28
CA ALA A 296 17.98 9.99 -17.36
C ALA A 296 16.55 10.12 -17.90
N ARG A 297 15.83 9.01 -18.07
CA ARG A 297 14.42 8.99 -18.52
C ARG A 297 13.48 9.64 -17.50
N MET A 298 13.63 9.30 -16.22
CA MET A 298 12.79 9.83 -15.15
C MET A 298 13.10 11.29 -14.82
N LYS A 299 14.34 11.74 -15.00
CA LYS A 299 14.73 13.14 -14.82
C LYS A 299 14.00 14.04 -15.81
N MET A 300 13.81 13.62 -17.07
CA MET A 300 13.02 14.40 -18.03
C MET A 300 11.58 14.62 -17.56
N ARG A 301 10.95 13.60 -16.96
CA ARG A 301 9.60 13.72 -16.37
C ARG A 301 9.61 14.65 -15.16
N ALA A 302 10.59 14.50 -14.28
CA ALA A 302 10.74 15.33 -13.08
C ALA A 302 11.01 16.82 -13.40
N ASP A 303 11.87 17.11 -14.38
CA ASP A 303 12.18 18.47 -14.81
C ASP A 303 10.95 19.16 -15.43
N ARG A 304 10.11 18.40 -16.16
CA ARG A 304 8.82 18.91 -16.64
C ARG A 304 7.91 19.30 -15.48
N TRP A 305 7.78 18.45 -14.46
CA TRP A 305 6.96 18.76 -13.28
C TRP A 305 7.53 19.95 -12.49
N ALA A 306 8.85 20.08 -12.42
CA ALA A 306 9.54 21.21 -11.82
C ALA A 306 9.18 22.56 -12.49
N ALA A 307 8.89 22.56 -13.79
CA ALA A 307 8.45 23.74 -14.53
C ALA A 307 6.96 24.09 -14.35
N GLN A 308 6.19 23.31 -13.59
CA GLN A 308 4.74 23.50 -13.40
C GLN A 308 4.43 23.93 -11.97
N ALA A 309 3.47 24.86 -11.82
CA ALA A 309 2.99 25.26 -10.49
C ALA A 309 2.25 24.12 -9.77
N TYR A 310 1.46 23.35 -10.52
CA TYR A 310 0.64 22.24 -10.01
C TYR A 310 0.74 21.01 -10.93
N PRO A 311 1.80 20.19 -10.83
CA PRO A 311 2.06 19.04 -11.70
C PRO A 311 1.18 17.81 -11.44
N PHE A 312 -0.10 18.00 -11.10
CA PHE A 312 -1.01 16.92 -10.64
C PHE A 312 -2.15 16.60 -11.61
N GLY A 313 -2.02 17.01 -12.88
CA GLY A 313 -2.98 16.64 -13.92
C GLY A 313 -3.08 15.11 -14.06
N SER A 314 -4.24 14.63 -14.53
CA SER A 314 -4.51 13.22 -14.82
C SER A 314 -5.56 13.13 -15.94
N GLU A 315 -6.15 11.95 -16.16
CA GLU A 315 -7.25 11.71 -17.10
C GLU A 315 -8.50 12.53 -16.75
N MET A 316 -8.65 12.94 -15.47
CA MET A 316 -9.80 13.70 -14.95
C MET A 316 -9.37 14.94 -14.15
N ALA A 317 -10.16 16.02 -14.21
CA ALA A 317 -9.80 17.36 -13.69
C ALA A 317 -9.77 17.52 -12.14
N TRP A 318 -10.08 16.48 -11.37
CA TRP A 318 -10.10 16.51 -9.89
C TRP A 318 -9.47 15.25 -9.27
N ASP A 319 -8.45 14.74 -9.94
CA ASP A 319 -7.84 13.48 -9.55
C ASP A 319 -6.74 13.65 -8.48
N SER A 320 -6.64 12.69 -7.56
CA SER A 320 -5.61 12.64 -6.51
C SER A 320 -4.61 11.50 -6.77
N THR A 321 -4.30 11.28 -8.04
CA THR A 321 -3.63 10.08 -8.56
C THR A 321 -2.11 10.24 -8.76
N GLY A 322 -1.62 11.44 -9.01
CA GLY A 322 -0.22 11.64 -9.43
C GLY A 322 0.72 12.16 -8.34
N GLN A 323 0.18 12.58 -7.20
CA GLN A 323 0.91 13.34 -6.18
C GLN A 323 2.06 12.52 -5.57
N GLU A 324 1.91 11.21 -5.40
CA GLU A 324 2.92 10.33 -4.83
C GLU A 324 4.10 10.09 -5.77
N GLU A 325 3.88 9.92 -7.07
CA GLU A 325 4.97 9.78 -8.05
C GLU A 325 5.71 11.12 -8.21
N VAL A 326 4.94 12.20 -8.36
CA VAL A 326 5.51 13.55 -8.47
C VAL A 326 6.34 13.86 -7.24
N TYR A 327 5.84 13.59 -6.03
CA TYR A 327 6.61 13.74 -4.80
C TYR A 327 7.91 12.93 -4.85
N ALA A 328 7.81 11.64 -5.17
CA ALA A 328 8.96 10.73 -5.10
C ALA A 328 10.10 11.20 -6.01
N TRP A 329 9.82 11.51 -7.28
CA TRP A 329 10.86 11.90 -8.23
C TRP A 329 11.31 13.35 -8.11
N THR A 330 10.42 14.29 -7.79
CA THR A 330 10.84 15.68 -7.58
C THR A 330 11.74 15.78 -6.35
N ARG A 331 11.41 15.07 -5.27
CA ARG A 331 12.30 14.93 -4.13
C ARG A 331 13.63 14.29 -4.52
N TYR A 332 13.58 13.18 -5.26
CA TYR A 332 14.76 12.43 -5.67
C TYR A 332 15.78 13.28 -6.45
N PHE A 333 15.30 14.11 -7.38
CA PHE A 333 16.15 15.00 -8.19
C PHE A 333 16.39 16.38 -7.58
N GLY A 334 15.98 16.62 -6.32
CA GLY A 334 16.25 17.87 -5.61
C GLY A 334 15.30 19.04 -5.93
N HIS A 335 14.18 18.77 -6.62
CA HIS A 335 13.09 19.72 -6.88
C HIS A 335 12.18 19.86 -5.65
N ASN A 336 12.76 20.32 -4.55
CA ASN A 336 12.11 20.40 -3.23
C ASN A 336 10.80 21.21 -3.21
N PRO A 337 10.67 22.37 -3.90
CA PRO A 337 9.41 23.13 -3.93
C PRO A 337 8.22 22.32 -4.44
N GLN A 338 8.42 21.49 -5.46
CA GLN A 338 7.37 20.65 -6.04
C GLN A 338 7.03 19.47 -5.14
N SER A 339 8.03 18.86 -4.49
CA SER A 339 7.77 17.82 -3.49
C SER A 339 6.95 18.36 -2.30
N LEU A 340 7.25 19.58 -1.83
CA LEU A 340 6.46 20.25 -0.78
C LEU A 340 5.06 20.61 -1.28
N THR A 341 4.93 21.06 -2.53
CA THR A 341 3.62 21.35 -3.14
C THR A 341 2.75 20.09 -3.21
N ALA A 342 3.35 18.93 -3.52
CA ALA A 342 2.63 17.65 -3.48
C ALA A 342 2.11 17.35 -2.07
N VAL A 343 2.96 17.44 -1.03
CA VAL A 343 2.54 17.24 0.37
C VAL A 343 1.44 18.23 0.78
N ASN A 344 1.60 19.52 0.48
CA ASN A 344 0.63 20.55 0.83
C ASN A 344 -0.72 20.33 0.13
N SER A 345 -0.70 19.89 -1.14
CA SER A 345 -1.94 19.54 -1.85
C SER A 345 -2.67 18.39 -1.13
N ILE A 346 -1.94 17.37 -0.69
CA ILE A 346 -2.47 16.21 0.02
C ILE A 346 -3.10 16.60 1.34
N ILE A 347 -2.41 17.42 2.15
CA ILE A 347 -2.95 17.97 3.40
C ILE A 347 -4.28 18.70 3.15
N GLY A 348 -4.40 19.41 2.02
CA GLY A 348 -5.61 20.13 1.64
C GLY A 348 -6.84 19.24 1.42
N TYR A 349 -6.67 17.95 1.09
CA TYR A 349 -7.79 17.05 0.77
C TYR A 349 -7.86 15.74 1.58
N MET A 350 -6.84 15.38 2.36
CA MET A 350 -6.85 14.27 3.32
C MET A 350 -7.23 14.81 4.71
N PRO A 351 -8.46 14.56 5.20
CA PRO A 351 -8.93 15.26 6.38
C PRO A 351 -8.54 14.52 7.67
N LEU A 352 -8.36 15.28 8.75
CA LEU A 352 -8.13 14.76 10.10
C LEU A 352 -9.43 14.83 10.92
N VAL A 353 -10.24 13.78 10.87
CA VAL A 353 -11.58 13.74 11.48
C VAL A 353 -11.67 12.51 12.38
N PRO A 354 -12.31 12.56 13.57
CA PRO A 354 -12.49 11.39 14.43
C PRO A 354 -13.57 10.41 13.89
N HIS A 355 -13.42 10.00 12.64
CA HIS A 355 -14.32 9.10 11.93
C HIS A 355 -13.51 8.15 11.05
N TRP A 356 -13.65 6.84 11.26
CA TRP A 356 -12.90 5.79 10.54
C TRP A 356 -12.85 6.05 9.03
N GLY A 357 -14.01 6.26 8.41
CA GLY A 357 -14.15 6.41 6.96
C GLY A 357 -13.59 7.71 6.37
N TYR A 358 -13.49 8.79 7.15
CA TYR A 358 -13.02 10.08 6.64
C TYR A 358 -11.57 10.35 7.00
N ASN A 359 -11.11 9.90 8.17
CA ASN A 359 -9.76 10.17 8.64
C ASN A 359 -8.70 9.65 7.66
N GLY A 360 -7.86 10.54 7.12
CA GLY A 360 -6.86 10.18 6.12
C GLY A 360 -7.42 9.60 4.82
N ALA A 361 -8.73 9.71 4.56
CA ALA A 361 -9.29 9.30 3.28
C ALA A 361 -9.07 10.43 2.26
N ALA A 362 -8.30 10.15 1.20
CA ALA A 362 -8.11 11.12 0.12
C ALA A 362 -9.45 11.43 -0.57
N ARG A 363 -9.64 12.66 -1.04
CA ARG A 363 -10.89 13.11 -1.64
C ARG A 363 -11.03 12.61 -3.07
N ARG A 364 -11.99 11.71 -3.32
CA ARG A 364 -12.27 11.10 -4.63
C ARG A 364 -13.75 10.80 -4.85
N TYR A 365 -14.17 10.75 -6.12
CA TYR A 365 -15.59 10.73 -6.48
C TYR A 365 -16.04 9.84 -7.66
N TRP A 366 -15.17 9.44 -8.59
CA TRP A 366 -15.63 8.97 -9.92
C TRP A 366 -15.32 7.49 -10.22
N ASP A 367 -14.31 6.91 -9.57
CA ASP A 367 -13.80 5.56 -9.83
C ASP A 367 -14.84 4.42 -9.74
N PHE A 368 -15.95 4.56 -9.00
CA PHE A 368 -17.05 3.57 -9.04
C PHE A 368 -17.61 3.36 -10.46
N ILE A 369 -17.54 4.38 -11.32
CA ILE A 369 -17.94 4.28 -12.73
C ILE A 369 -16.97 3.36 -13.50
N TYR A 370 -15.68 3.41 -13.18
CA TYR A 370 -14.62 2.72 -13.91
C TYR A 370 -14.29 1.33 -13.39
N ALA A 371 -14.38 1.11 -12.07
CA ALA A 371 -13.92 -0.13 -11.44
C ALA A 371 -14.94 -0.76 -10.48
N GLY A 372 -16.01 -0.05 -10.10
CA GLY A 372 -17.01 -0.52 -9.13
C GLY A 372 -18.24 -1.21 -9.73
N ALA A 373 -19.04 -1.83 -8.86
CA ALA A 373 -20.37 -2.38 -9.17
C ALA A 373 -21.37 -2.17 -8.00
N PRO A 374 -22.64 -1.82 -8.29
CA PRO A 374 -23.26 -1.71 -9.62
C PRO A 374 -22.77 -0.51 -10.45
N GLY A 375 -21.86 0.30 -9.92
CA GLY A 375 -21.19 1.37 -10.64
C GLY A 375 -22.09 2.57 -10.91
N SER A 376 -21.64 3.46 -11.80
CA SER A 376 -22.50 4.49 -12.43
C SER A 376 -22.93 5.68 -11.56
N ARG A 377 -22.15 6.06 -10.53
CA ARG A 377 -22.40 7.32 -9.79
C ARG A 377 -21.14 8.05 -9.37
N TYR A 378 -21.24 9.39 -9.33
CA TYR A 378 -20.27 10.25 -8.66
C TYR A 378 -20.61 10.33 -7.17
N GLU A 379 -19.74 9.76 -6.34
CA GLU A 379 -19.97 9.64 -4.90
C GLU A 379 -18.63 9.69 -4.17
N ARG A 380 -18.61 10.30 -2.97
CA ARG A 380 -17.43 10.25 -2.11
C ARG A 380 -17.06 8.80 -1.80
N GLN A 381 -15.85 8.42 -2.15
CA GLN A 381 -15.32 7.08 -1.93
C GLN A 381 -14.45 7.08 -0.68
N LEU A 382 -14.80 6.27 0.32
CA LEU A 382 -14.00 6.17 1.54
C LEU A 382 -12.99 5.03 1.38
N HIS A 383 -11.73 5.34 1.71
CA HIS A 383 -10.59 4.42 1.62
C HIS A 383 -10.38 3.80 0.22
N HIS A 384 -10.64 4.56 -0.84
CA HIS A 384 -10.19 4.25 -2.19
C HIS A 384 -8.66 4.42 -2.34
N TYR A 385 -8.06 3.97 -3.45
CA TYR A 385 -6.61 3.89 -3.65
C TYR A 385 -5.84 5.18 -3.42
N GLY A 386 -6.47 6.33 -3.67
CA GLY A 386 -5.84 7.63 -3.39
C GLY A 386 -5.42 7.76 -1.92
N SER A 387 -6.10 7.09 -0.99
CA SER A 387 -5.78 7.17 0.45
C SER A 387 -4.45 6.48 0.78
N GLY A 388 -4.26 5.24 0.33
CA GLY A 388 -3.04 4.48 0.56
C GLY A 388 -1.83 5.07 -0.16
N LEU A 389 -2.02 5.56 -1.39
CA LEU A 389 -0.96 6.17 -2.20
C LEU A 389 -0.50 7.53 -1.65
N ASN A 390 -1.44 8.42 -1.34
CA ASN A 390 -1.10 9.75 -0.81
C ASN A 390 -0.57 9.71 0.64
N ALA A 391 -0.75 8.59 1.35
CA ALA A 391 -0.06 8.36 2.60
C ALA A 391 1.47 8.25 2.44
N ILE A 392 1.99 7.84 1.26
CA ILE A 392 3.44 7.70 1.00
C ILE A 392 4.19 9.01 1.24
N PRO A 393 3.89 10.09 0.50
CA PRO A 393 4.59 11.37 0.65
C PRO A 393 4.40 11.98 2.04
N VAL A 394 3.20 11.88 2.63
CA VAL A 394 2.92 12.44 3.96
C VAL A 394 3.73 11.74 5.04
N LEU A 395 3.78 10.40 5.03
CA LEU A 395 4.55 9.64 6.01
C LEU A 395 6.05 9.74 5.78
N ALA A 396 6.51 9.89 4.54
CA ALA A 396 7.89 10.23 4.24
C ALA A 396 8.26 11.59 4.83
N ARG A 397 7.41 12.60 4.62
CA ARG A 397 7.60 13.94 5.18
C ARG A 397 7.62 13.94 6.71
N TYR A 398 6.72 13.18 7.34
CA TYR A 398 6.74 13.02 8.79
C TYR A 398 8.06 12.43 9.32
N ARG A 399 8.67 11.47 8.61
CA ARG A 399 9.97 10.90 9.03
C ARG A 399 11.11 11.91 8.96
N GLU A 400 10.98 12.96 8.14
CA GLU A 400 11.94 14.07 8.05
C GLU A 400 11.62 15.20 9.04
N GLN A 401 10.37 15.30 9.48
CA GLN A 401 9.84 16.30 10.41
C GLN A 401 8.93 15.64 11.46
N PRO A 402 9.53 14.92 12.43
CA PRO A 402 8.78 14.06 13.34
C PRO A 402 7.96 14.78 14.41
N ASP A 403 8.02 16.11 14.45
CA ASP A 403 7.25 16.99 15.33
C ASP A 403 5.85 17.31 14.79
N ASP A 404 5.60 17.14 13.49
CA ASP A 404 4.28 17.35 12.90
C ASP A 404 3.36 16.13 13.07
N LEU A 405 2.65 16.08 14.21
CA LEU A 405 1.69 15.01 14.50
C LEU A 405 0.51 14.98 13.49
N HIS A 406 0.20 16.08 12.80
CA HIS A 406 -0.87 16.09 11.80
C HIS A 406 -0.53 15.17 10.63
N LEU A 407 0.70 15.25 10.09
CA LEU A 407 1.18 14.38 9.02
C LEU A 407 1.10 12.90 9.43
N LEU A 408 1.59 12.56 10.62
CA LEU A 408 1.50 11.17 11.11
C LEU A 408 0.05 10.69 11.19
N ARG A 409 -0.87 11.52 11.69
CA ARG A 409 -2.27 11.10 11.88
C ARG A 409 -3.00 10.88 10.55
N ILE A 410 -2.86 11.79 9.59
CA ILE A 410 -3.55 11.63 8.29
C ILE A 410 -2.87 10.54 7.45
N GLY A 411 -1.53 10.46 7.45
CA GLY A 411 -0.77 9.47 6.68
C GLY A 411 -0.97 8.05 7.21
N TYR A 412 -0.94 7.87 8.54
CA TYR A 412 -1.19 6.56 9.13
C TYR A 412 -2.64 6.10 8.92
N ALA A 413 -3.60 7.04 8.99
CA ALA A 413 -5.00 6.73 8.72
C ALA A 413 -5.25 6.36 7.25
N GLY A 414 -4.63 7.07 6.30
CA GLY A 414 -4.67 6.71 4.87
C GLY A 414 -4.10 5.32 4.60
N THR A 415 -2.95 5.00 5.22
CA THR A 415 -2.35 3.66 5.16
C THR A 415 -3.28 2.60 5.74
N MET A 416 -3.85 2.81 6.93
CA MET A 416 -4.72 1.83 7.60
C MET A 416 -6.08 1.67 6.92
N GLY A 417 -6.57 2.70 6.23
CA GLY A 417 -7.84 2.68 5.51
C GLY A 417 -7.96 1.50 4.55
N ALA A 418 -6.88 1.18 3.83
CA ALA A 418 -6.83 0.06 2.89
C ALA A 418 -7.18 -1.31 3.51
N LEU A 419 -6.94 -1.51 4.81
CA LEU A 419 -7.28 -2.75 5.50
C LEU A 419 -8.78 -2.87 5.81
N THR A 420 -9.50 -1.75 5.85
CA THR A 420 -10.95 -1.78 6.13
C THR A 420 -11.76 -2.29 4.95
N ASN A 421 -11.23 -2.13 3.72
CA ASN A 421 -11.82 -2.65 2.49
C ASN A 421 -11.83 -4.18 2.43
N ILE A 422 -10.97 -4.84 3.20
CA ILE A 422 -10.86 -6.31 3.26
C ILE A 422 -11.90 -6.82 4.25
N ASP A 423 -12.83 -7.66 3.78
CA ASP A 423 -13.87 -8.26 4.61
C ASP A 423 -13.33 -9.42 5.49
N GLN A 424 -14.23 -10.09 6.23
CA GLN A 424 -13.83 -11.16 7.15
C GLN A 424 -13.31 -12.42 6.45
N GLU A 425 -13.61 -12.62 5.16
CA GLU A 425 -13.15 -13.76 4.37
C GLU A 425 -11.90 -13.43 3.54
N GLY A 426 -11.55 -12.14 3.44
CA GLY A 426 -10.39 -11.66 2.69
C GLY A 426 -10.74 -10.98 1.36
N PHE A 427 -12.01 -10.87 1.00
CA PHE A 427 -12.41 -10.11 -0.19
C PHE A 427 -12.13 -8.63 0.03
N ALA A 428 -11.46 -7.99 -0.91
CA ALA A 428 -11.17 -6.56 -0.85
C ALA A 428 -12.01 -5.78 -1.85
N SER A 429 -12.80 -4.82 -1.38
CA SER A 429 -13.61 -3.94 -2.23
C SER A 429 -12.85 -2.71 -2.75
N VAL A 430 -13.31 -2.17 -3.89
CA VAL A 430 -12.86 -0.88 -4.46
C VAL A 430 -12.79 0.21 -3.38
N ALA A 431 -13.92 0.49 -2.73
CA ALA A 431 -14.06 1.50 -1.68
C ALA A 431 -15.40 1.31 -0.93
N PHE A 432 -15.62 2.13 0.09
CA PHE A 432 -16.92 2.22 0.77
C PHE A 432 -17.76 3.36 0.20
N HIS A 433 -19.03 3.08 -0.07
CA HIS A 433 -20.03 4.05 -0.50
C HIS A 433 -20.46 4.96 0.67
N ALA A 434 -20.13 6.25 0.59
CA ALA A 434 -20.41 7.23 1.65
C ALA A 434 -21.85 7.76 1.71
N PHE A 435 -22.66 7.58 0.66
CA PHE A 435 -24.03 8.06 0.64
C PHE A 435 -24.89 7.37 1.71
N PRO A 436 -25.70 8.11 2.48
CA PRO A 436 -26.51 7.57 3.58
C PRO A 436 -27.41 6.40 3.19
N GLU A 437 -27.95 6.40 1.97
CA GLU A 437 -28.80 5.35 1.42
C GLU A 437 -28.04 4.05 1.07
N SER A 438 -26.72 4.09 0.98
CA SER A 438 -25.89 2.94 0.61
C SER A 438 -25.08 2.38 1.77
N LEU A 439 -24.21 3.21 2.38
CA LEU A 439 -23.35 2.89 3.52
C LEU A 439 -22.85 1.43 3.55
N LYS A 440 -22.26 0.97 2.45
CA LYS A 440 -21.74 -0.39 2.26
C LYS A 440 -20.47 -0.40 1.42
N TRP A 441 -19.74 -1.51 1.48
CA TRP A 441 -18.62 -1.77 0.58
C TRP A 441 -19.11 -2.02 -0.85
N ASP A 442 -18.36 -1.56 -1.84
CA ASP A 442 -18.61 -1.85 -3.26
C ASP A 442 -18.53 -3.36 -3.51
N ALA A 443 -19.34 -3.85 -4.45
CA ALA A 443 -19.42 -5.27 -4.74
C ALA A 443 -18.18 -5.79 -5.48
N TYR A 444 -17.48 -4.94 -6.22
CA TYR A 444 -16.30 -5.35 -6.98
C TYR A 444 -15.01 -5.17 -6.19
N SER A 445 -14.05 -6.06 -6.48
CA SER A 445 -12.66 -5.83 -6.07
C SER A 445 -12.00 -4.70 -6.85
N GLY A 446 -12.34 -4.59 -8.14
CA GLY A 446 -11.96 -3.50 -9.04
C GLY A 446 -10.51 -3.05 -8.89
N ASP A 447 -10.32 -1.75 -8.67
CA ASP A 447 -9.05 -1.05 -8.55
C ASP A 447 -8.50 -1.00 -7.11
N TYR A 448 -8.79 -2.01 -6.29
CA TYR A 448 -8.25 -2.10 -4.93
C TYR A 448 -6.71 -2.24 -4.89
N GLY A 449 -6.11 -2.86 -5.89
CA GLY A 449 -4.66 -3.20 -5.91
C GLY A 449 -3.73 -2.01 -5.63
N PRO A 450 -3.88 -0.88 -6.33
CA PRO A 450 -3.09 0.32 -6.04
C PRO A 450 -3.24 0.84 -4.60
N ASN A 451 -4.42 0.68 -3.97
CA ASN A 451 -4.59 1.02 -2.56
C ASN A 451 -3.71 0.14 -1.67
N PHE A 452 -3.72 -1.18 -1.95
CA PHE A 452 -2.92 -2.14 -1.22
C PHE A 452 -1.42 -2.00 -1.51
N LEU A 453 -1.03 -1.54 -2.71
CA LEU A 453 0.33 -1.13 -3.01
C LEU A 453 0.78 -0.01 -2.07
N GLY A 454 0.00 1.08 -1.99
CA GLY A 454 0.29 2.18 -1.06
C GLY A 454 0.37 1.72 0.40
N HIS A 455 -0.52 0.82 0.81
CA HIS A 455 -0.48 0.19 2.13
C HIS A 455 0.83 -0.60 2.35
N ALA A 456 1.20 -1.47 1.43
CA ALA A 456 2.36 -2.36 1.58
C ALA A 456 3.70 -1.60 1.57
N LEU A 457 3.80 -0.51 0.81
CA LEU A 457 4.99 0.35 0.81
C LEU A 457 5.13 1.14 2.12
N ASN A 458 4.04 1.56 2.74
CA ASN A 458 4.07 2.41 3.95
C ASN A 458 3.89 1.71 5.28
N SER A 459 3.41 0.47 5.30
CA SER A 459 3.15 -0.25 6.55
C SER A 459 4.40 -0.28 7.42
N ALA A 460 4.26 0.35 8.59
CA ALA A 460 5.31 0.53 9.58
C ALA A 460 4.70 0.76 10.96
N THR A 461 5.50 0.52 12.00
CA THR A 461 5.21 0.97 13.36
C THR A 461 5.92 2.29 13.62
N TYR A 462 5.18 3.31 14.06
CA TYR A 462 5.73 4.62 14.44
C TYR A 462 5.72 4.75 15.96
N VAL A 463 6.87 4.99 16.56
CA VAL A 463 7.06 5.23 18.00
C VAL A 463 7.35 6.71 18.20
N ILE A 464 6.49 7.38 18.95
CA ILE A 464 6.58 8.83 19.22
C ILE A 464 6.66 9.09 20.72
N ASN A 465 7.26 10.21 21.10
CA ASN A 465 7.17 10.76 22.44
C ASN A 465 6.55 12.15 22.36
N HIS A 466 5.24 12.24 22.56
CA HIS A 466 4.49 13.49 22.43
C HIS A 466 4.59 14.33 23.71
N PRO A 467 4.75 15.66 23.65
CA PRO A 467 4.85 16.51 24.83
C PRO A 467 3.67 16.37 25.81
N GLU A 468 2.46 16.16 25.28
CA GLU A 468 1.24 15.96 26.09
C GLU A 468 0.94 14.49 26.40
N PHE A 469 1.20 13.60 25.44
CA PHE A 469 0.68 12.21 25.49
C PHE A 469 1.76 11.21 25.88
N GLY A 470 3.01 11.65 26.05
CA GLY A 470 4.17 10.81 26.29
C GLY A 470 4.39 9.79 25.16
N TRP A 471 4.93 8.64 25.53
CA TRP A 471 5.21 7.55 24.58
C TRP A 471 3.93 6.93 24.02
N GLN A 472 3.82 6.97 22.69
CA GLN A 472 2.72 6.40 21.92
C GLN A 472 3.27 5.61 20.73
N ALA A 473 2.45 4.70 20.21
CA ALA A 473 2.74 4.05 18.95
C ALA A 473 1.53 3.96 18.04
N PHE A 474 1.80 4.09 16.74
CA PHE A 474 0.90 3.71 15.65
C PHE A 474 1.43 2.38 15.10
N GLY A 475 0.56 1.37 14.98
CA GLY A 475 1.00 0.02 14.58
C GLY A 475 1.66 -0.80 15.69
N GLY A 476 1.67 -0.29 16.93
CA GLY A 476 2.34 -0.93 18.06
C GLY A 476 1.57 -0.80 19.37
N ASN A 477 1.88 -1.68 20.32
CA ASN A 477 1.41 -1.57 21.70
C ASN A 477 2.57 -1.14 22.60
N VAL A 478 2.45 0.04 23.22
CA VAL A 478 3.50 0.63 24.06
C VAL A 478 3.31 0.27 25.53
N SER A 479 4.42 -0.06 26.19
CA SER A 479 4.56 -0.14 27.64
C SER A 479 5.83 0.59 28.06
N VAL A 480 5.78 1.29 29.20
CA VAL A 480 6.91 2.08 29.71
C VAL A 480 7.22 1.63 31.14
N SER A 481 8.49 1.32 31.40
CA SER A 481 9.00 0.95 32.72
C SER A 481 10.31 1.67 33.00
N GLY A 482 10.25 2.74 33.79
CA GLY A 482 11.40 3.64 34.00
C GLY A 482 11.84 4.26 32.68
N ALA A 483 13.11 4.05 32.30
CA ALA A 483 13.67 4.52 31.03
C ALA A 483 13.44 3.58 29.84
N ARG A 484 12.88 2.40 30.08
CA ARG A 484 12.64 1.41 29.02
C ARG A 484 11.25 1.61 28.41
N VAL A 485 11.23 1.83 27.11
CA VAL A 485 10.01 1.90 26.30
C VAL A 485 9.95 0.65 25.45
N THR A 486 9.00 -0.23 25.73
CA THR A 486 8.82 -1.49 24.99
C THR A 486 7.59 -1.39 24.09
N VAL A 487 7.77 -1.67 22.80
CA VAL A 487 6.74 -1.65 21.78
C VAL A 487 6.63 -3.03 21.15
N ASN A 488 5.48 -3.70 21.33
CA ASN A 488 5.16 -4.89 20.53
C ASN A 488 4.65 -4.43 19.16
N VAL A 489 5.28 -4.91 18.09
CA VAL A 489 5.01 -4.50 16.71
C VAL A 489 3.84 -5.32 16.17
N VAL A 490 2.75 -4.65 15.80
CA VAL A 490 1.48 -5.30 15.41
C VAL A 490 0.88 -4.74 14.12
N ASP A 491 1.63 -3.94 13.35
CA ASP A 491 1.23 -3.54 12.01
C ASP A 491 1.15 -4.75 11.06
N SER A 492 0.55 -4.56 9.89
CA SER A 492 0.20 -5.64 8.96
C SER A 492 1.42 -6.43 8.45
N LEU A 493 2.57 -5.77 8.27
CA LEU A 493 3.75 -6.40 7.67
C LEU A 493 4.87 -6.63 8.69
N ARG A 494 4.97 -5.79 9.72
CA ARG A 494 6.02 -5.83 10.75
C ARG A 494 7.43 -5.75 10.16
N LYS A 495 7.58 -5.10 9.01
CA LYS A 495 8.86 -4.97 8.29
C LYS A 495 9.58 -3.66 8.57
N ARG A 496 8.93 -2.70 9.23
CA ARG A 496 9.43 -1.33 9.37
C ARG A 496 9.08 -0.72 10.72
N VAL A 497 10.03 -0.04 11.34
CA VAL A 497 9.81 0.72 12.59
C VAL A 497 10.49 2.08 12.48
N TYR A 498 9.76 3.15 12.77
CA TYR A 498 10.31 4.49 12.90
C TYR A 498 10.23 4.97 14.35
N ILE A 499 11.35 5.37 14.92
CA ILE A 499 11.48 5.86 16.30
C ILE A 499 11.77 7.36 16.24
N ALA A 500 10.71 8.16 16.27
CA ALA A 500 10.76 9.60 16.04
C ALA A 500 11.77 10.34 16.94
N PRO A 501 11.86 10.08 18.26
CA PRO A 501 12.82 10.78 19.12
C PRO A 501 14.29 10.52 18.79
N LEU A 502 14.58 9.46 18.02
CA LEU A 502 15.93 9.12 17.56
C LEU A 502 16.13 9.40 16.06
N GLY A 503 15.08 9.83 15.36
CA GLY A 503 15.05 9.89 13.89
C GLY A 503 15.33 8.55 13.21
N LEU A 504 15.25 7.44 13.95
CA LEU A 504 15.76 6.13 13.53
C LEU A 504 14.69 5.35 12.77
N TYR A 505 14.97 5.03 11.51
CA TYR A 505 14.13 4.20 10.66
C TYR A 505 14.80 2.86 10.40
N LEU A 506 14.16 1.79 10.87
CA LEU A 506 14.62 0.42 10.72
C LEU A 506 13.74 -0.31 9.72
N THR A 507 14.34 -0.96 8.74
CA THR A 507 13.61 -1.76 7.75
C THR A 507 14.24 -3.15 7.60
N LEU A 508 13.41 -4.13 7.26
CA LEU A 508 13.80 -5.52 7.02
C LEU A 508 13.54 -5.89 5.56
N ASP A 509 14.58 -6.30 4.84
CA ASP A 509 14.38 -6.93 3.52
C ASP A 509 13.90 -8.38 3.67
N ALA A 510 14.27 -9.03 4.78
CA ALA A 510 13.91 -10.39 5.15
C ALA A 510 13.65 -10.47 6.67
N SER A 511 12.72 -11.34 7.10
CA SER A 511 12.17 -11.47 8.48
C SER A 511 11.14 -10.40 8.87
N ARG A 512 10.80 -10.35 10.18
CA ARG A 512 9.81 -9.45 10.79
C ARG A 512 10.29 -8.97 12.17
N PHE A 513 9.87 -7.77 12.57
CA PHE A 513 10.01 -7.28 13.93
C PHE A 513 8.88 -7.83 14.81
N GLU A 514 9.23 -8.42 15.94
CA GLU A 514 8.27 -8.83 16.98
C GLU A 514 8.14 -7.73 18.05
N ARG A 515 9.26 -7.12 18.42
CA ARG A 515 9.34 -6.14 19.49
C ARG A 515 10.50 -5.17 19.28
N VAL A 516 10.30 -3.93 19.72
CA VAL A 516 11.36 -2.93 19.84
C VAL A 516 11.39 -2.42 21.28
N GLU A 517 12.59 -2.28 21.85
CA GLU A 517 12.81 -1.68 23.16
C GLU A 517 13.76 -0.50 23.02
N VAL A 518 13.36 0.67 23.49
CA VAL A 518 14.19 1.88 23.50
C VAL A 518 14.57 2.18 24.94
N ASP A 519 15.87 2.27 25.19
CA ASP A 519 16.38 2.85 26.43
C ASP A 519 16.53 4.36 26.24
N SER A 520 15.63 5.14 26.84
CA SER A 520 15.56 6.58 26.63
C SER A 520 16.73 7.36 27.26
N ARG A 521 17.58 6.73 28.08
CA ARG A 521 18.77 7.35 28.68
C ARG A 521 20.02 7.13 27.84
N THR A 522 20.19 5.90 27.37
CA THR A 522 21.39 5.47 26.64
C THR A 522 21.22 5.53 25.13
N GLN A 523 19.99 5.77 24.65
CA GLN A 523 19.59 5.72 23.24
C GLN A 523 19.79 4.34 22.59
N VAL A 524 20.09 3.29 23.37
CA VAL A 524 20.22 1.92 22.85
C VAL A 524 18.84 1.41 22.46
N VAL A 525 18.73 0.87 21.24
CA VAL A 525 17.51 0.24 20.76
C VAL A 525 17.75 -1.26 20.63
N ARG A 526 16.92 -2.09 21.26
CA ARG A 526 16.90 -3.54 21.05
C ARG A 526 15.75 -3.90 20.12
N VAL A 527 16.05 -4.63 19.06
CA VAL A 527 15.04 -5.20 18.18
C VAL A 527 14.99 -6.70 18.37
N THR A 528 13.78 -7.24 18.55
CA THR A 528 13.52 -8.68 18.54
C THR A 528 12.97 -9.03 17.17
N LEU A 529 13.71 -9.89 16.46
CA LEU A 529 13.37 -10.39 15.14
C LEU A 529 12.65 -11.74 15.27
N ALA A 530 11.75 -12.02 14.33
CA ALA A 530 11.05 -13.30 14.27
C ALA A 530 12.03 -14.48 14.11
N PRO A 531 11.65 -15.69 14.59
CA PRO A 531 12.42 -16.90 14.37
C PRO A 531 12.73 -17.18 12.89
N ALA A 532 13.78 -17.95 12.65
CA ALA A 532 14.11 -18.49 11.34
C ALA A 532 12.97 -19.37 10.81
N THR A 533 12.68 -19.24 9.52
CA THR A 533 11.92 -20.24 8.76
C THR A 533 12.84 -20.93 7.76
N ALA A 534 12.40 -22.03 7.16
CA ALA A 534 13.18 -22.74 6.16
C ALA A 534 13.56 -21.84 4.96
N ASP A 535 12.66 -20.95 4.57
CA ASP A 535 12.85 -19.98 3.50
C ASP A 535 13.51 -18.67 3.95
N THR A 536 13.55 -18.38 5.25
CA THR A 536 14.10 -17.13 5.79
C THR A 536 15.04 -17.40 6.98
N PRO A 537 16.26 -17.94 6.73
CA PRO A 537 17.23 -18.24 7.79
C PRO A 537 17.98 -17.00 8.29
N ARG A 538 17.91 -15.87 7.57
CA ARG A 538 18.65 -14.64 7.88
C ARG A 538 17.74 -13.43 7.76
N ALA A 539 17.86 -12.51 8.71
CA ALA A 539 17.31 -11.17 8.57
C ALA A 539 18.30 -10.25 7.86
N ARG A 540 17.78 -9.27 7.14
CA ARG A 540 18.57 -8.22 6.49
C ARG A 540 18.09 -6.87 7.01
N VAL A 541 18.83 -6.35 8.00
CA VAL A 541 18.46 -5.16 8.75
C VAL A 541 19.10 -3.93 8.12
N ARG A 542 18.28 -2.92 7.83
CA ARG A 542 18.72 -1.62 7.35
C ARG A 542 18.48 -0.56 8.40
N VAL A 543 19.41 0.37 8.47
CA VAL A 543 19.40 1.47 9.42
C VAL A 543 19.49 2.76 8.61
N GLU A 544 18.45 3.58 8.72
CA GLU A 544 18.37 4.89 8.09
C GLU A 544 18.03 5.94 9.16
N GLN A 545 18.46 7.18 8.96
CA GLN A 545 18.08 8.31 9.82
C GLN A 545 17.59 9.47 8.94
N PRO A 546 16.30 9.45 8.52
CA PRO A 546 15.73 10.52 7.69
C PRO A 546 15.69 11.89 8.38
N PHE A 547 15.80 11.90 9.71
CA PHE A 547 15.94 13.08 10.55
C PHE A 547 17.07 12.82 11.56
N THR A 548 17.88 13.84 11.85
CA THR A 548 18.96 13.74 12.84
C THR A 548 18.65 14.72 13.99
N PRO A 549 18.04 14.25 15.09
CA PRO A 549 17.77 15.09 16.25
C PRO A 549 19.08 15.59 16.88
N THR A 550 19.06 16.81 17.43
CA THR A 550 20.19 17.34 18.21
C THR A 550 20.54 16.41 19.37
N GLY A 551 21.82 16.05 19.50
CA GLY A 551 22.30 15.19 20.59
C GLY A 551 22.03 13.69 20.39
N VAL A 552 21.63 13.26 19.20
CA VAL A 552 21.48 11.85 18.80
C VAL A 552 22.57 11.50 17.78
N GLY A 553 23.35 10.44 18.05
CA GLY A 553 24.42 10.00 17.16
C GLY A 553 23.92 9.17 15.97
N THR A 554 24.86 8.72 15.13
CA THR A 554 24.54 7.89 13.96
C THR A 554 24.37 6.44 14.36
N PHE A 555 23.26 5.79 14.00
CA PHE A 555 23.00 4.41 14.41
C PHE A 555 23.62 3.37 13.48
N ARG A 556 24.06 2.26 14.07
CA ARG A 556 24.42 1.03 13.37
C ARG A 556 23.96 -0.19 14.13
N VAL A 557 23.83 -1.31 13.41
CA VAL A 557 23.64 -2.63 14.03
C VAL A 557 24.91 -2.96 14.85
N ALA A 558 24.74 -3.28 16.12
CA ALA A 558 25.85 -3.60 17.02
C ALA A 558 26.29 -5.05 16.85
N GLY A 559 27.59 -5.27 16.68
CA GLY A 559 28.19 -6.58 16.42
C GLY A 559 28.87 -6.62 15.06
N THR A 560 29.46 -7.77 14.73
CA THR A 560 30.14 -8.02 13.46
C THR A 560 29.22 -8.83 12.55
N PHE A 561 28.59 -8.16 11.60
CA PHE A 561 27.71 -8.78 10.60
C PHE A 561 28.24 -8.52 9.20
N ALA A 562 28.06 -9.48 8.30
CA ALA A 562 28.30 -9.25 6.88
C ALA A 562 27.35 -8.15 6.37
N SER A 563 27.85 -7.33 5.44
CA SER A 563 27.02 -6.37 4.71
C SER A 563 26.65 -6.97 3.37
N GLU A 564 25.36 -7.02 3.05
CA GLU A 564 24.83 -7.46 1.76
C GLU A 564 23.87 -6.37 1.26
N ARG A 565 24.14 -5.79 0.09
CA ARG A 565 23.30 -4.73 -0.51
C ARG A 565 23.04 -3.53 0.41
N GLY A 566 23.98 -3.21 1.31
CA GLY A 566 23.85 -2.14 2.30
C GLY A 566 22.97 -2.48 3.51
N ALA A 567 22.64 -3.76 3.74
CA ALA A 567 21.97 -4.26 4.94
C ALA A 567 22.92 -5.13 5.77
N SER A 568 22.77 -5.10 7.10
CA SER A 568 23.45 -6.06 7.98
C SER A 568 22.73 -7.41 7.94
N VAL A 569 23.47 -8.47 7.63
CA VAL A 569 22.95 -9.85 7.57
C VAL A 569 23.04 -10.48 8.95
N VAL A 570 21.88 -10.65 9.59
CA VAL A 570 21.76 -11.22 10.94
C VAL A 570 21.27 -12.66 10.84
N PRO A 571 22.05 -13.67 11.28
CA PRO A 571 21.58 -15.05 11.37
C PRO A 571 20.40 -15.17 12.33
N LEU A 572 19.33 -15.84 11.89
CA LEU A 572 18.19 -16.13 12.73
C LEU A 572 18.32 -17.51 13.37
N SER A 573 17.66 -17.70 14.52
CA SER A 573 17.59 -18.99 15.22
C SER A 573 16.16 -19.51 15.25
N ALA A 574 15.95 -20.74 15.76
CA ALA A 574 14.60 -21.27 15.99
C ALA A 574 13.80 -20.48 17.05
N LYS A 575 14.45 -19.59 17.80
CA LYS A 575 13.83 -18.64 18.73
C LYS A 575 13.99 -17.20 18.22
N PRO A 576 13.17 -16.25 18.71
CA PRO A 576 13.34 -14.85 18.33
C PRO A 576 14.77 -14.35 18.60
N THR A 577 15.38 -13.72 17.60
CA THR A 577 16.76 -13.20 17.69
C THR A 577 16.74 -11.77 18.17
N VAL A 578 17.54 -11.42 19.18
CA VAL A 578 17.66 -10.04 19.67
C VAL A 578 18.92 -9.41 19.11
N VAL A 579 18.79 -8.20 18.58
CA VAL A 579 19.89 -7.41 18.03
C VAL A 579 19.84 -6.01 18.64
N GLU A 580 20.99 -5.43 18.96
CA GLU A 580 21.07 -4.05 19.43
C GLU A 580 21.42 -3.11 18.27
N ILE A 581 20.79 -1.96 18.23
CA ILE A 581 21.10 -0.83 17.36
C ILE A 581 21.64 0.27 18.27
N ARG A 582 22.86 0.73 18.00
CA ARG A 582 23.60 1.66 18.87
C ARG A 582 24.09 2.86 18.07
N ALA A 583 24.00 4.04 18.67
CA ALA A 583 24.63 5.22 18.14
C ALA A 583 26.16 5.07 18.22
N THR A 584 26.86 5.35 17.14
CA THR A 584 28.29 5.66 17.14
C THR A 584 28.46 7.09 17.62
N ARG A 585 29.35 7.28 18.59
CA ARG A 585 29.79 8.61 19.02
C ARG A 585 30.68 9.23 17.96
#